data_AF-A0A527ZAH6-F1
#
_entry.id   AF-A0A527ZAH6-F1
#
_cell.length_a   1.000
_cell.length_b   1.000
_cell.length_c   1.000
_cell.angle_alpha   90.00
_cell.angle_beta   90.00
_cell.angle_gamma   90.00
#
_symmetry.space_group_name_H-M   'P 1'
#
loop_
_entity.id
_entity.type
_entity.pdbx_description
1 polymer ?
#
loop_
_entity_poly.entity_id
_entity_poly.type
_entity_poly.pdbx_seq_one_letter_code
_entity_poly.pdbx_strand_id
1 'polypeptide(L)'
;MTPPRKPAAFRIEPEALPKQQATLRQPDAAAARKPRTVIADLAVVTPAEIDVFDEPDIIAAEPPPATAPRQRSISGSLLFGALGVLVSLALGLWTDQLIRDLFARAEWLGWLAAGMAVIAVLALLVILVREFLAIARLAEVEKLQK
;
A
#
# COMPACT_ATOMS: atom_id res chain seq x y z
N MET A 1 19.49 34.75 -18.52
CA MET A 1 18.25 34.16 -17.96
C MET A 1 17.50 33.52 -19.11
N THR A 2 17.48 32.19 -19.18
CA THR A 2 16.85 31.44 -20.28
C THR A 2 15.39 31.17 -19.92
N PRO A 3 14.40 31.46 -20.79
CA PRO A 3 13.00 31.27 -20.44
C PRO A 3 12.64 29.77 -20.28
N PRO A 4 11.72 29.42 -19.37
CA PRO A 4 11.40 28.03 -19.06
C PRO A 4 10.67 27.35 -20.24
N ARG A 5 11.19 26.18 -20.66
CA ARG A 5 10.55 25.36 -21.70
C ARG A 5 9.26 24.73 -21.15
N LYS A 6 8.17 24.85 -21.91
CA LYS A 6 6.90 24.17 -21.60
C LYS A 6 7.02 22.68 -21.91
N PRO A 7 6.52 21.78 -21.05
CA PRO A 7 6.53 20.35 -21.33
C PRO A 7 5.55 20.04 -22.48
N ALA A 8 6.03 19.31 -23.49
CA ALA A 8 5.20 18.73 -24.54
C ALA A 8 4.83 17.31 -24.15
N ALA A 9 3.55 17.04 -23.92
CA ALA A 9 3.04 15.69 -23.71
C ALA A 9 2.89 15.00 -25.07
N PHE A 10 3.61 13.91 -25.29
CA PHE A 10 3.40 13.03 -26.44
C PHE A 10 2.33 12.00 -26.08
N ARG A 11 1.29 11.88 -26.91
CA ARG A 11 0.31 10.79 -26.84
C ARG A 11 0.94 9.53 -27.42
N ILE A 12 0.95 8.45 -26.66
CA ILE A 12 1.27 7.12 -27.16
C ILE A 12 -0.05 6.50 -27.59
N GLU A 13 -0.32 6.50 -28.90
CA GLU A 13 -1.43 5.74 -29.46
C GLU A 13 -1.08 4.24 -29.30
N PRO A 14 -1.93 3.42 -28.65
CA PRO A 14 -1.67 1.99 -28.55
C PRO A 14 -1.75 1.37 -29.94
N GLU A 15 -0.68 0.69 -30.35
CA GLU A 15 -0.62 -0.07 -31.59
C GLU A 15 -1.75 -1.10 -31.61
N ALA A 16 -2.73 -0.87 -32.51
CA ALA A 16 -3.86 -1.76 -32.68
C ALA A 16 -3.38 -3.03 -33.39
N LEU A 17 -3.21 -4.11 -32.62
CA LEU A 17 -2.99 -5.47 -33.11
C LEU A 17 -3.98 -5.79 -34.25
N PRO A 18 -3.52 -6.27 -35.42
CA PRO A 18 -4.40 -6.61 -36.54
C PRO A 18 -5.41 -7.68 -36.14
N LYS A 19 -6.70 -7.34 -36.16
CA LYS A 19 -7.82 -8.29 -36.13
C LYS A 19 -7.79 -9.13 -37.41
N GLN A 20 -7.11 -10.26 -37.38
CA GLN A 20 -7.31 -11.27 -38.41
C GLN A 20 -8.65 -11.97 -38.16
N GLN A 21 -9.61 -11.67 -39.04
CA GLN A 21 -10.86 -12.38 -39.18
C GLN A 21 -10.57 -13.86 -39.46
N ALA A 22 -10.87 -14.73 -38.49
CA ALA A 22 -11.13 -16.14 -38.72
C ALA A 22 -12.61 -16.37 -38.39
N THR A 23 -13.40 -16.41 -39.45
CA THR A 23 -14.82 -16.75 -39.44
C THR A 23 -15.02 -18.23 -39.07
N LEU A 24 -16.03 -18.46 -38.22
CA LEU A 24 -16.87 -19.67 -38.12
C LEU A 24 -16.25 -20.98 -37.59
N ARG A 25 -16.46 -21.24 -36.29
CA ARG A 25 -17.34 -22.32 -35.76
C ARG A 25 -17.03 -22.61 -34.27
N GLN A 26 -18.03 -22.39 -33.44
CA GLN A 26 -18.23 -23.07 -32.16
C GLN A 26 -19.75 -23.24 -32.05
N PRO A 27 -20.31 -24.40 -31.62
CA PRO A 27 -19.87 -25.17 -30.46
C PRO A 27 -19.91 -26.70 -30.62
N ASP A 28 -19.03 -27.41 -29.91
CA ASP A 28 -19.43 -28.64 -29.21
C ASP A 28 -18.44 -28.95 -28.10
N ALA A 29 -18.99 -29.16 -26.90
CA ALA A 29 -18.26 -29.46 -25.68
C ALA A 29 -17.74 -30.90 -25.74
N ALA A 30 -16.42 -31.06 -25.86
CA ALA A 30 -15.74 -32.32 -25.63
C ALA A 30 -14.52 -32.09 -24.70
N ALA A 31 -14.75 -32.42 -23.44
CA ALA A 31 -13.80 -32.82 -22.40
C ALA A 31 -12.50 -32.00 -22.22
N ALA A 32 -12.37 -31.43 -21.02
CA ALA A 32 -11.14 -30.87 -20.47
C ALA A 32 -9.91 -31.74 -20.81
N ARG A 33 -8.95 -31.15 -21.52
CA ARG A 33 -7.65 -31.78 -21.75
C ARG A 33 -6.94 -31.94 -20.41
N LYS A 34 -6.64 -33.19 -20.03
CA LYS A 34 -5.79 -33.48 -18.88
C LYS A 34 -4.37 -32.93 -19.15
N PRO A 35 -3.70 -32.30 -18.16
CA PRO A 35 -2.33 -31.84 -18.33
C PRO A 35 -1.42 -33.04 -18.57
N ARG A 36 -0.62 -32.96 -19.64
CA ARG A 36 0.41 -33.94 -19.95
C ARG A 36 1.61 -33.60 -19.06
N THR A 37 1.89 -34.45 -18.06
CA THR A 37 3.13 -34.41 -17.29
C THR A 37 4.31 -34.53 -18.25
N VAL A 38 5.15 -33.49 -18.28
CA VAL A 38 6.46 -33.55 -18.94
C VAL A 38 7.35 -34.43 -18.07
N ILE A 39 7.84 -35.52 -18.65
CA ILE A 39 8.83 -36.40 -18.02
C ILE A 39 10.11 -35.58 -17.86
N ALA A 40 10.54 -35.42 -16.61
CA ALA A 40 11.75 -34.71 -16.21
C ALA A 40 12.98 -35.58 -16.46
N ASP A 41 13.23 -35.94 -17.71
CA ASP A 41 14.47 -36.63 -18.05
C ASP A 41 15.10 -35.98 -19.28
N LEU A 42 16.35 -35.57 -19.10
CA LEU A 42 17.19 -34.75 -19.99
C LEU A 42 16.85 -33.25 -20.07
N ALA A 43 16.93 -32.56 -18.93
CA ALA A 43 17.42 -31.18 -18.93
C ALA A 43 18.91 -31.22 -18.55
N VAL A 44 19.79 -31.33 -19.55
CA VAL A 44 21.21 -31.06 -19.33
C VAL A 44 21.33 -29.56 -19.08
N VAL A 45 21.44 -29.20 -17.81
CA VAL A 45 21.84 -27.85 -17.40
C VAL A 45 23.31 -27.73 -17.74
N THR A 46 23.61 -27.14 -18.89
CA THR A 46 24.95 -26.62 -19.16
C THR A 46 25.06 -25.31 -18.39
N PRO A 47 25.80 -25.24 -17.27
CA PRO A 47 26.03 -23.95 -16.62
C PRO A 47 26.70 -23.02 -17.63
N ALA A 48 26.18 -21.81 -17.76
CA ALA A 48 26.87 -20.76 -18.49
C ALA A 48 28.18 -20.46 -17.76
N GLU A 49 29.31 -20.44 -18.47
CA GLU A 49 30.65 -20.25 -17.90
C GLU A 49 30.90 -18.80 -17.41
N ILE A 50 29.86 -17.96 -17.45
CA ILE A 50 29.83 -16.62 -16.86
C ILE A 50 28.56 -16.55 -16.02
N ASP A 51 28.69 -16.85 -14.73
CA ASP A 51 27.66 -16.56 -13.75
C ASP A 51 27.77 -15.09 -13.36
N VAL A 52 26.87 -14.27 -13.90
CA VAL A 52 26.76 -12.82 -13.62
C VAL A 52 26.47 -12.53 -12.14
N PHE A 53 26.02 -13.53 -11.37
CA PHE A 53 25.83 -13.43 -9.92
C PHE A 53 27.05 -13.86 -9.09
N ASP A 54 28.05 -14.48 -9.73
CA ASP A 54 29.30 -14.96 -9.10
C ASP A 54 30.47 -13.97 -9.32
N GLU A 55 30.16 -12.77 -9.82
CA GLU A 55 31.13 -11.70 -10.00
C GLU A 55 31.63 -11.21 -8.62
N PRO A 56 32.91 -11.43 -8.26
CA PRO A 56 33.44 -11.09 -6.94
C PRO A 56 33.54 -9.58 -6.69
N ASP A 57 33.21 -8.74 -7.68
CA ASP A 57 33.29 -7.28 -7.58
C ASP A 57 32.21 -6.66 -6.68
N ILE A 58 31.14 -7.39 -6.35
CA ILE A 58 30.15 -6.90 -5.37
C ILE A 58 30.71 -6.98 -3.93
N ILE A 59 31.66 -7.88 -3.66
CA ILE A 59 32.30 -8.01 -2.33
C ILE A 59 33.32 -6.87 -2.10
N ALA A 60 33.92 -6.33 -3.16
CA ALA A 60 34.93 -5.27 -3.10
C ALA A 60 34.34 -3.84 -3.12
N ALA A 61 33.04 -3.70 -3.40
CA ALA A 61 32.36 -2.42 -3.30
C ALA A 61 32.24 -2.03 -1.82
N GLU A 62 33.12 -1.13 -1.37
CA GLU A 62 33.03 -0.47 -0.07
C GLU A 62 31.59 0.06 0.09
N PRO A 63 30.87 -0.33 1.16
CA PRO A 63 29.48 0.05 1.31
C PRO A 63 29.40 1.59 1.29
N PRO A 64 28.47 2.18 0.53
CA PRO A 64 28.30 3.62 0.53
C PRO A 64 28.14 4.10 1.99
N PRO A 65 28.78 5.22 2.38
CA PRO A 65 28.79 5.66 3.76
C PRO A 65 27.36 5.71 4.29
N ALA A 66 27.12 5.03 5.41
CA ALA A 66 25.81 4.97 6.04
C ALA A 66 25.25 6.39 6.16
N THR A 67 24.16 6.65 5.45
CA THR A 67 23.51 7.96 5.49
C THR A 67 23.14 8.26 6.94
N ALA A 68 23.60 9.41 7.44
CA ALA A 68 23.37 9.80 8.83
C ALA A 68 21.87 9.75 9.16
N PRO A 69 21.47 9.21 10.32
CA PRO A 69 20.07 9.06 10.67
C PRO A 69 19.39 10.42 10.62
N ARG A 70 18.34 10.52 9.80
CA ARG A 70 17.59 11.75 9.56
C ARG A 70 16.93 12.17 10.88
N GLN A 71 17.49 13.18 11.56
CA GLN A 71 16.96 13.64 12.84
C GLN A 71 15.53 14.17 12.64
N ARG A 72 14.54 13.50 13.24
CA ARG A 72 13.15 13.98 13.25
C ARG A 72 13.12 15.28 14.05
N SER A 73 12.57 16.34 13.45
CA SER A 73 12.39 17.63 14.13
C SER A 73 11.41 17.49 15.30
N ILE A 74 11.90 17.71 16.53
CA ILE A 74 11.09 17.64 17.77
C ILE A 74 9.95 18.66 17.74
N SER A 75 10.21 19.87 17.21
CA SER A 75 9.19 20.91 17.10
C SER A 75 8.08 20.54 16.11
N GLY A 76 8.41 19.83 15.03
CA GLY A 76 7.42 19.27 14.10
C GLY A 76 6.52 18.25 14.79
N SER A 77 7.09 17.29 15.52
CA SER A 77 6.32 16.31 16.28
C SER A 77 5.41 16.96 17.33
N LEU A 78 5.90 18.01 18.00
CA LEU A 78 5.13 18.73 19.01
C LEU A 78 3.97 19.52 18.40
N LEU A 79 4.20 20.22 17.29
CA LEU A 79 3.16 20.96 16.57
C LEU A 79 2.06 20.02 16.08
N PHE A 80 2.41 18.92 15.42
CA PHE A 80 1.43 17.95 14.93
C PHE A 80 0.71 17.22 16.07
N GLY A 81 1.40 16.95 17.19
CA GLY A 81 0.76 16.43 18.41
C GLY A 81 -0.28 17.40 18.98
N ALA A 82 0.10 18.67 19.18
CA ALA A 82 -0.80 19.71 19.68
C ALA A 82 -1.98 19.96 18.71
N LEU A 83 -1.72 20.02 17.41
CA LEU A 83 -2.75 20.16 16.39
C LEU A 83 -3.71 18.97 16.41
N GLY A 84 -3.20 17.75 16.54
CA GLY A 84 -4.01 16.54 16.67
C GLY A 84 -4.92 16.59 17.89
N VAL A 85 -4.42 17.03 19.05
CA VAL A 85 -5.22 17.21 20.27
C VAL A 85 -6.30 18.27 20.06
N LEU A 86 -5.98 19.42 19.47
CA LEU A 86 -6.95 20.48 19.18
C LEU A 86 -8.06 20.00 18.23
N VAL A 87 -7.70 19.29 17.17
CA VAL A 87 -8.66 18.72 16.21
C VAL A 87 -9.54 17.67 16.88
N SER A 88 -8.96 16.77 17.68
CA SER A 88 -9.71 15.76 18.43
C SER A 88 -10.70 16.41 19.40
N LEU A 89 -10.28 17.46 20.11
CA LEU A 89 -11.15 18.19 21.03
C LEU A 89 -12.28 18.90 20.30
N ALA A 90 -11.98 19.56 19.17
CA ALA A 90 -12.98 20.22 18.35
C ALA A 90 -14.05 19.24 17.83
N LEU A 91 -13.62 18.09 17.30
CA LEU A 91 -14.52 17.03 16.85
C LEU A 91 -15.33 16.42 18.01
N GLY A 92 -14.70 16.24 19.17
CA GLY A 92 -15.37 15.72 20.36
C GLY A 92 -16.48 16.65 20.84
N LEU A 93 -16.18 17.95 21.00
CA LEU A 93 -17.17 18.95 21.40
C LEU A 93 -18.29 19.12 20.35
N TRP A 94 -17.95 19.09 19.05
CA TRP A 94 -18.93 19.16 17.98
C TRP A 94 -19.89 17.95 18.01
N THR A 95 -19.34 16.76 18.19
CA THR A 95 -20.12 15.51 18.29
C THR A 95 -21.01 15.53 19.54
N ASP A 96 -20.50 16.01 20.66
CA ASP A 96 -21.24 16.17 21.91
C ASP A 96 -22.41 17.16 21.77
N GLN A 97 -22.17 18.32 21.15
CA GLN A 97 -23.23 19.29 20.81
C GLN A 97 -24.27 18.68 19.87
N LEU A 98 -23.82 18.00 18.82
CA LEU A 98 -24.70 17.31 17.88
C LEU A 98 -25.62 16.31 18.60
N ILE A 99 -25.06 15.47 19.48
CA ILE A 99 -25.84 14.49 20.25
C ILE A 99 -26.88 15.21 21.13
N ARG A 100 -26.50 16.27 21.84
CA ARG A 100 -27.44 17.06 22.67
C ARG A 100 -28.55 17.69 21.83
N ASP A 101 -28.20 18.26 20.68
CA ASP A 101 -29.16 18.84 19.75
C ASP A 101 -30.15 17.80 19.20
N LEU A 102 -29.67 16.57 18.96
CA LEU A 102 -30.51 15.46 18.53
C LEU A 102 -31.46 15.00 19.64
N PHE A 103 -30.97 14.85 20.87
CA PHE A 103 -31.81 14.54 22.03
C PHE A 103 -32.88 15.60 22.28
N ALA A 104 -32.54 16.88 22.11
CA ALA A 104 -33.49 17.99 22.28
C ALA A 104 -34.62 17.96 21.23
N ARG A 105 -34.38 17.38 20.04
CA ARG A 105 -35.38 17.25 18.98
C ARG A 105 -36.24 16.00 19.13
N ALA A 106 -35.61 14.86 19.38
CA ALA A 106 -36.29 13.59 19.60
C ALA A 106 -35.36 12.61 20.30
N GLU A 107 -35.87 11.93 21.34
CA GLU A 107 -35.06 11.04 22.16
C GLU A 107 -34.45 9.86 21.36
N TRP A 108 -35.20 9.31 20.41
CA TRP A 108 -34.73 8.18 19.59
C TRP A 108 -33.55 8.54 18.67
N LEU A 109 -33.46 9.79 18.19
CA LEU A 109 -32.31 10.30 17.42
C LEU A 109 -31.07 10.37 18.30
N GLY A 110 -31.23 10.82 19.55
CA GLY A 110 -30.13 10.92 20.51
C GLY A 110 -29.49 9.57 20.80
N TRP A 111 -30.30 8.53 21.05
CA TRP A 111 -29.81 7.18 21.24
C TRP A 111 -29.08 6.62 20.00
N LEU A 112 -29.61 6.88 18.80
CA LEU A 112 -28.95 6.49 17.54
C LEU A 112 -27.58 7.17 17.42
N ALA A 113 -27.50 8.48 17.65
CA ALA A 113 -26.26 9.24 17.56
C ALA A 113 -25.23 8.79 18.61
N ALA A 114 -25.65 8.57 19.85
CA ALA A 114 -24.80 8.04 20.91
C ALA A 114 -24.25 6.65 20.56
N GLY A 115 -25.10 5.75 20.05
CA GLY A 115 -24.67 4.43 19.59
C GLY A 115 -23.64 4.51 18.46
N MET A 116 -23.88 5.36 17.47
CA MET A 116 -22.93 5.58 16.36
C MET A 116 -21.60 6.18 16.83
N ALA A 117 -21.63 7.09 17.82
CA ALA A 117 -20.41 7.64 18.41
C ALA A 117 -19.57 6.56 19.11
N VAL A 118 -20.21 5.67 19.88
CA VAL A 118 -19.52 4.52 20.51
C VAL A 118 -18.90 3.60 19.46
N ILE A 119 -19.66 3.25 18.41
CA ILE A 119 -19.16 2.41 17.31
C ILE A 119 -17.97 3.08 16.61
N ALA A 120 -18.04 4.38 16.35
CA ALA A 120 -16.95 5.12 15.72
C ALA A 120 -15.66 5.09 16.58
N VAL A 121 -15.78 5.28 17.90
CA VAL A 121 -14.64 5.20 18.83
C VAL A 121 -14.05 3.78 18.86
N LEU A 122 -14.89 2.75 18.93
CA LEU A 122 -14.44 1.36 18.90
C LEU A 122 -13.74 1.02 17.59
N ALA A 123 -14.30 1.42 16.45
CA ALA A 123 -13.69 1.22 15.14
C ALA A 123 -12.32 1.92 15.05
N LEU A 124 -12.23 3.17 15.54
CA LEU A 124 -10.97 3.91 15.58
C LEU A 124 -9.91 3.17 16.41
N LEU A 125 -10.26 2.67 17.59
CA LEU A 125 -9.36 1.90 18.45
C LEU A 125 -8.87 0.62 17.76
N VAL A 126 -9.77 -0.13 17.11
CA VAL A 126 -9.41 -1.34 16.37
C VAL A 126 -8.44 -1.04 15.23
N ILE A 127 -8.68 0.05 14.48
CA ILE A 127 -7.80 0.50 13.39
C ILE A 127 -6.42 0.86 13.94
N LEU A 128 -6.36 1.65 15.01
CA LEU A 128 -5.10 2.06 15.64
C LEU A 128 -4.30 0.83 16.10
N VAL A 129 -4.93 -0.09 16.84
CA VAL A 129 -4.29 -1.32 17.31
C VAL A 129 -3.76 -2.13 16.13
N ARG A 130 -4.58 -2.34 15.08
CA ARG A 130 -4.16 -3.06 13.88
C ARG A 130 -2.92 -2.44 13.22
N GLU A 131 -2.87 -1.11 13.15
CA GLU A 131 -1.74 -0.39 12.54
C GLU A 131 -0.48 -0.50 13.40
N PHE A 132 -0.59 -0.37 14.72
CA PHE A 132 0.56 -0.56 15.62
C PHE A 132 1.13 -1.98 15.53
N LEU A 133 0.27 -3.00 15.41
CA LEU A 133 0.71 -4.38 15.18
C LEU A 133 1.42 -4.53 13.81
N ALA A 134 0.90 -3.89 12.76
CA ALA A 134 1.51 -3.92 11.43
C ALA A 134 2.92 -3.29 11.44
N ILE A 135 3.09 -2.15 12.12
CA ILE A 135 4.38 -1.49 12.27
C ILE A 135 5.34 -2.33 13.12
N ALA A 136 4.86 -2.92 14.22
CA ALA A 136 5.68 -3.78 15.08
C ALA A 136 6.23 -5.00 14.32
N ARG A 137 5.43 -5.58 13.41
CA ARG A 137 5.84 -6.71 12.58
C ARG A 137 6.98 -6.38 11.61
N LEU A 138 7.04 -5.14 11.10
CA LEU A 138 8.14 -4.70 10.23
C LEU A 138 9.46 -4.54 11.01
N ALA A 139 9.39 -4.08 12.27
CA ALA A 139 10.56 -3.89 13.11
C ALA A 139 11.26 -5.22 13.48
N GLU A 140 10.53 -6.33 13.45
CA GLU A 140 11.08 -7.65 13.76
C GLU A 140 11.93 -8.22 12.61
N VAL A 141 11.61 -7.86 11.36
CA VAL A 141 12.37 -8.32 10.17
C VAL A 141 13.77 -7.68 10.12
N GLU A 142 13.91 -6.43 10.57
CA GLU A 142 15.20 -5.72 10.61
C GLU A 142 16.19 -6.35 11.61
N LYS A 143 15.69 -7.06 12.64
CA LYS A 143 16.54 -7.78 13.61
C LYS A 143 17.11 -9.09 13.07
N LEU A 144 16.54 -9.69 12.03
CA LEU A 144 17.02 -10.94 11.43
C LEU A 144 18.00 -10.70 10.26
N GLN A 145 18.02 -9.48 9.71
CA GLN A 145 18.92 -9.09 8.61
C GLN A 145 20.26 -8.51 9.07
N LYS A 146 20.48 -8.41 10.39
CA LYS A 146 21.72 -7.95 11.02
C LYS A 146 22.39 -9.10 11.73
#